data_AF-A0A7Y5U139-F1
#
_entry.id   AF-A0A7Y5U139-F1
#
_cell.length_a   1.000
_cell.length_b   1.000
_cell.length_c   1.000
_cell.angle_alpha   90.00
_cell.angle_beta   90.00
_cell.angle_gamma   90.00
#
_symmetry.space_group_name_H-M   'P 1'
#
loop_
_entity.id
_entity.type
_entity.pdbx_description
1 polymer ?
#
loop_
_entity_poly.entity_id
_entity_poly.type
_entity_poly.pdbx_seq_one_letter_code
_entity_poly.pdbx_strand_id
1 'polypeptide(L)' 'AVPEGAPAQPPAFTFRYNEGSRAVEIRFAEPLDRFRPVNVALTEGITSAVDNQPLAPWSFTFTTGS' A
#
# COMPACT_ATOMS: atom_id res chain seq x y z
N ALA A 1 10.29 16.29 20.12
CA ALA A 1 9.11 16.59 19.29
C ALA A 1 9.48 16.31 17.84
N VAL A 2 8.71 15.48 17.14
CA VAL A 2 8.88 15.25 15.70
C VAL A 2 8.42 16.53 14.99
N PRO A 3 9.19 17.14 14.07
CA PRO A 3 8.78 18.36 13.41
C PRO A 3 7.53 18.13 12.54
N GLU A 4 6.55 19.02 12.68
CA GLU A 4 5.37 19.10 11.80
C GLU A 4 5.85 19.27 10.35
N GLY A 5 5.62 18.25 9.51
CA GLY A 5 5.96 18.27 8.08
C GLY A 5 6.88 17.15 7.61
N ALA A 6 7.46 16.33 8.49
CA ALA A 6 8.09 15.09 8.04
C ALA A 6 7.00 14.12 7.53
N PRO A 7 7.14 13.53 6.33
CA PRO A 7 6.17 12.56 5.85
C PRO A 7 6.07 11.45 6.88
N ALA A 8 4.84 11.17 7.34
CA ALA A 8 4.59 10.09 8.28
C ALA A 8 5.17 8.80 7.69
N GLN A 9 6.01 8.12 8.46
CA GLN A 9 6.59 6.87 8.01
C GLN A 9 5.46 5.89 7.68
N PRO A 10 5.50 5.17 6.55
CA PRO A 10 4.48 4.19 6.23
C PRO A 10 4.35 3.17 7.38
N PRO A 11 3.11 2.77 7.73
CA PRO A 11 2.92 1.69 8.69
C PRO A 11 3.70 0.45 8.27
N ALA A 12 4.26 -0.30 9.21
CA ALA A 12 4.90 -1.57 8.88
C ALA A 12 3.86 -2.56 8.31
N PHE A 13 4.15 -3.15 7.16
CA PHE A 13 3.26 -4.12 6.52
C PHE A 13 4.04 -5.24 5.83
N THR A 14 3.33 -6.34 5.59
CA THR A 14 3.73 -7.39 4.65
C THR A 14 2.75 -7.41 3.48
N PHE A 15 3.20 -7.88 2.33
CA PHE A 15 2.32 -8.07 1.18
C PHE A 15 2.51 -9.46 0.57
N ARG A 16 1.47 -9.98 -0.04
CA ARG A 16 1.50 -11.21 -0.83
C ARG A 16 0.65 -11.06 -2.07
N TYR A 17 1.16 -11.52 -3.20
CA TYR A 17 0.36 -11.71 -4.41
C TYR A 17 -0.25 -13.12 -4.41
N ASN A 18 -1.56 -13.20 -4.58
CA ASN A 18 -2.28 -14.45 -4.80
C ASN A 18 -2.58 -14.59 -6.30
N GLU A 19 -1.90 -15.52 -6.97
CA GLU A 19 -2.03 -15.72 -8.41
C GLU A 19 -3.43 -16.22 -8.82
N GLY A 20 -4.05 -17.09 -8.00
CA GLY A 20 -5.33 -17.71 -8.31
C GLY A 20 -6.50 -16.71 -8.34
N SER A 21 -6.48 -15.72 -7.45
CA SER A 21 -7.47 -14.64 -7.41
C SER A 21 -6.99 -13.33 -8.02
N ARG A 22 -5.73 -13.27 -8.48
CA ARG A 22 -5.05 -12.06 -8.97
C ARG A 22 -5.17 -10.89 -7.99
N ALA A 23 -5.04 -11.18 -6.69
CA ALA A 23 -5.21 -10.20 -5.62
C ALA A 23 -3.88 -9.92 -4.91
N VAL A 24 -3.67 -8.66 -4.54
CA VAL A 24 -2.61 -8.26 -3.60
C VAL A 24 -3.24 -8.18 -2.21
N GLU A 25 -2.73 -8.98 -1.29
CA GLU A 25 -3.07 -8.87 0.13
C GLU A 25 -1.99 -8.03 0.82
N ILE A 26 -2.42 -7.02 1.59
CA ILE A 26 -1.57 -6.20 2.44
C ILE A 26 -2.00 -6.43 3.89
N ARG A 27 -1.06 -6.84 4.74
CA ARG A 27 -1.29 -7.03 6.18
C ARG A 27 -0.43 -6.07 6.96
N PHE A 28 -1.06 -5.15 7.66
CA PHE A 28 -0.37 -4.24 8.59
C PHE A 28 0.04 -5.00 9.85
N ALA A 29 1.25 -4.73 10.35
CA ALA A 29 1.78 -5.38 11.55
C ALA A 29 1.01 -4.97 12.82
N GLU A 30 0.58 -3.72 12.85
CA GLU A 30 -0.19 -3.12 13.94
C GLU A 30 -1.50 -2.54 13.38
N PRO A 31 -2.55 -2.38 14.23
CA PRO A 31 -3.75 -1.66 13.85
C PRO A 31 -3.42 -0.24 13.33
N LEU A 32 -4.11 0.18 12.28
CA LEU A 32 -3.97 1.53 11.75
C LEU A 32 -4.59 2.57 12.70
N ASP A 33 -3.97 3.74 12.77
CA ASP A 33 -4.49 4.88 13.52
C ASP A 33 -5.91 5.22 13.06
N ARG A 34 -6.82 5.41 14.02
CA ARG A 34 -8.22 5.70 13.73
C ARG A 34 -8.40 7.08 13.10
N PHE A 35 -9.40 7.20 12.22
CA PHE A 35 -9.78 8.43 11.54
C PHE A 35 -8.64 9.10 10.76
N ARG A 36 -7.68 8.30 10.27
CA ARG A 36 -6.60 8.77 9.39
C ARG A 36 -6.84 8.34 7.94
N PRO A 37 -6.51 9.20 6.96
CA PRO A 37 -6.43 8.79 5.58
C PRO A 37 -5.20 7.90 5.39
N VAL A 38 -5.38 6.79 4.68
CA VAL A 38 -4.32 5.87 4.28
C VAL A 38 -4.30 5.81 2.78
N ASN A 39 -3.15 6.15 2.19
CA ASN A 39 -2.90 5.99 0.78
C ASN A 39 -2.11 4.70 0.54
N VAL A 40 -2.63 3.87 -0.37
CA VAL A 40 -1.93 2.70 -0.89
C VAL A 40 -1.50 3.05 -2.31
N ALA A 41 -0.19 3.00 -2.56
CA ALA A 41 0.38 3.29 -3.87
C ALA A 41 1.17 2.09 -4.39
N LEU A 42 0.84 1.68 -5.61
CA LEU A 42 1.68 0.82 -6.45
C LEU A 42 2.51 1.75 -7.32
N THR A 43 3.81 1.83 -7.03
CA THR A 43 4.76 2.70 -7.73
C THR A 43 5.34 2.01 -8.96
N GLU A 44 6.18 2.73 -9.69
CA GLU A 44 6.94 2.17 -10.81
C GLU A 44 7.85 1.00 -10.39
N GLY A 45 8.30 0.23 -11.38
CA GLY A 45 9.23 -0.89 -11.19
C GLY A 45 8.55 -2.25 -11.01
N ILE A 46 7.23 -2.31 -10.95
CA ILE A 46 6.46 -3.56 -10.93
C ILE A 46 6.32 -4.08 -12.36
N THR A 47 6.80 -5.29 -12.61
CA THR A 47 6.65 -6.00 -13.89
C THR A 47 5.82 -7.26 -13.71
N SER A 48 4.99 -7.55 -14.71
CA SER A 48 4.24 -8.80 -14.78
C SER A 48 5.19 -9.96 -15.03
N ALA A 49 5.11 -11.00 -14.20
CA ALA A 49 5.90 -12.22 -14.38
C ALA A 49 5.47 -13.03 -15.62
N VAL A 50 4.32 -12.71 -16.24
CA VAL A 50 3.75 -13.48 -17.35
C VAL A 50 4.17 -12.93 -18.71
N ASP A 51 4.11 -11.60 -18.89
CA ASP A 51 4.34 -10.91 -20.17
C ASP A 51 5.41 -9.82 -20.11
N ASN A 52 6.07 -9.67 -18.95
CA ASN A 52 7.11 -8.68 -18.69
C ASN A 52 6.69 -7.23 -18.95
N GLN A 53 5.39 -6.95 -18.97
CA GLN A 53 4.88 -5.59 -19.13
C GLN A 53 4.95 -4.83 -17.80
N PRO A 54 5.30 -3.53 -17.83
CA PRO A 54 5.29 -2.70 -16.63
C PRO A 54 3.84 -2.42 -16.20
N LEU A 55 3.59 -2.49 -14.90
CA LEU A 55 2.34 -2.02 -14.33
C LEU A 55 2.35 -0.49 -14.25
N ALA A 56 1.31 0.15 -14.79
CA ALA A 56 1.14 1.59 -14.63
C ALA A 56 0.96 1.94 -13.14
N PRO A 57 1.56 3.04 -12.65
CA PRO A 57 1.36 3.47 -11.28
C PRO A 57 -0.12 3.63 -10.95
N TRP A 58 -0.49 3.16 -9.77
CA TRP A 58 -1.87 3.19 -9.30
C TRP A 58 -1.90 3.53 -7.82
N SER A 59 -2.92 4.28 -7.41
CA SER A 59 -3.12 4.54 -5.99
C SER A 59 -4.59 4.58 -5.62
N PHE A 60 -4.84 4.30 -4.35
CA PHE A 60 -6.16 4.37 -3.74
C PHE A 60 -6.03 4.89 -2.31
N THR A 61 -6.98 5.71 -1.89
CA THR A 61 -7.02 6.28 -0.55
C THR A 61 -8.31 5.91 0.14
N PHE A 62 -8.21 5.49 1.40
CA PHE A 62 -9.36 5.25 2.27
C PHE A 62 -9.15 5.89 3.64
N THR A 63 -10.22 6.03 4.41
CA THR A 63 -10.17 6.51 5.80
C THR A 63 -10.50 5.37 6.74
N THR A 64 -9.72 5.21 7.81
CA THR A 64 -9.95 4.18 8.83
C THR A 64 -11.07 4.57 9.80
N GLY A 65 -11.99 3.64 10.08
CA GLY A 65 -12.97 3.77 11.15
C GLY A 65 -14.11 4.76 10.88
N SER A 66 -14.50 4.91 9.60
CA SER A 66 -15.71 5.61 9.17
C SER A 66 -16.98 5.16 9.88
#